data_AF-A0A8T0CZJ3-F1
#
_entry.id   AF-A0A8T0CZJ3-F1
#
_cell.length_a   1.000
_cell.length_b   1.000
_cell.length_c   1.000
_cell.angle_alpha   90.00
_cell.angle_beta   90.00
_cell.angle_gamma   90.00
#
_symmetry.space_group_name_H-M   'P 1'
#
loop_
_entity.id
_entity.type
_entity.pdbx_description
1 polymer ?
#
loop_
_entity_poly.entity_id
_entity_poly.type
_entity_poly.pdbx_seq_one_letter_code
_entity_poly.pdbx_strand_id
1 'polypeptide(L)' 'MTGYGDAVLSVGTNVDIQRTDGRVHSAIVSGINPNTKSVTVEWYEKGEAKGKEIELEAIFQLNPNLRKTG' A
#
# COMPACT_ATOMS: atom_id res chain seq x y z
N MET A 1 7.90 14.88 -14.18
CA MET A 1 6.52 15.01 -13.64
C MET A 1 6.03 13.59 -13.42
N THR A 2 6.22 13.06 -12.22
CA THR A 2 5.93 11.66 -11.89
C THR A 2 4.42 11.43 -11.96
N GLY A 3 3.98 10.41 -12.71
CA GLY A 3 2.56 10.12 -13.02
C GLY A 3 1.70 9.65 -11.85
N TYR A 4 1.94 10.17 -10.63
CA TYR A 4 1.20 9.87 -9.41
C TYR A 4 0.38 11.06 -8.90
N GLY A 5 0.29 12.17 -9.65
CA GLY A 5 -0.38 13.41 -9.25
C GLY A 5 -1.88 13.27 -8.95
N ASP A 6 -2.45 12.08 -9.13
CA ASP A 6 -3.88 11.80 -9.09
C ASP A 6 -4.26 10.54 -8.30
N ALA A 7 -3.31 9.84 -7.67
CA ALA A 7 -3.61 8.68 -6.83
C ALA A 7 -4.10 9.11 -5.43
N VAL A 8 -5.14 8.45 -4.89
CA VAL A 8 -5.70 8.74 -3.55
C VAL A 8 -4.82 8.18 -2.42
N LEU A 9 -3.65 7.63 -2.75
CA LEU A 9 -2.77 6.97 -1.81
C LEU A 9 -2.05 8.00 -0.93
N SER A 10 -2.30 7.94 0.38
CA SER A 10 -1.66 8.78 1.40
C SER A 10 -1.34 7.96 2.66
N VAL A 11 -0.45 8.46 3.52
CA VAL A 11 -0.28 7.88 4.87
C VAL A 11 -1.62 7.88 5.60
N GLY A 12 -1.95 6.78 6.27
CA GLY A 12 -3.25 6.53 6.90
C GLY A 12 -4.29 5.87 5.98
N THR A 13 -4.00 5.69 4.69
CA THR A 13 -4.91 4.98 3.76
C THR A 13 -4.95 3.49 4.09
N ASN A 14 -6.15 2.92 4.17
CA ASN A 14 -6.32 1.46 4.25
C ASN A 14 -6.09 0.84 2.88
N VAL A 15 -5.26 -0.18 2.83
CA VAL A 15 -4.92 -0.93 1.63
C VAL A 15 -4.94 -2.41 1.94
N ASP A 16 -5.33 -3.22 0.96
CA ASP A 16 -5.12 -4.65 0.99
C ASP A 16 -3.73 -5.00 0.48
N ILE A 17 -3.10 -6.00 1.10
CA ILE A 17 -1.78 -6.51 0.73
C ILE A 17 -1.83 -8.04 0.62
N GLN A 18 -1.04 -8.59 -0.32
CA GLN A 18 -0.88 -10.02 -0.47
C GLN A 18 0.34 -10.53 0.30
N ARG A 19 0.12 -11.55 1.12
CA ARG A 19 1.16 -12.25 1.87
C ARG A 19 1.88 -13.27 0.98
N THR A 20 3.05 -13.72 1.42
CA THR A 20 3.83 -14.76 0.73
C THR A 20 3.11 -16.11 0.65
N ASP A 21 2.14 -16.35 1.53
CA ASP A 21 1.27 -17.54 1.52
C ASP A 21 -0.01 -17.36 0.66
N GLY A 22 -0.09 -16.26 -0.11
CA GLY A 22 -1.18 -15.97 -1.03
C GLY A 22 -2.41 -15.31 -0.42
N ARG A 23 -2.51 -15.21 0.92
CA ARG A 23 -3.64 -14.56 1.59
C ARG A 23 -3.62 -13.05 1.40
N VAL A 24 -4.80 -12.45 1.27
CA VAL A 24 -5.00 -11.00 1.24
C VAL A 24 -5.51 -10.54 2.59
N HIS A 25 -4.97 -9.43 3.09
CA HIS A 25 -5.46 -8.79 4.32
C HIS A 25 -5.19 -7.28 4.29
N SER A 26 -5.91 -6.55 5.13
CA SER A 26 -5.81 -5.10 5.21
C SER A 26 -4.65 -4.64 6.09
N ALA A 27 -4.04 -3.54 5.67
CA ALA A 27 -2.97 -2.82 6.33
C ALA A 27 -3.18 -1.31 6.15
N ILE A 28 -2.43 -0.50 6.88
CA ILE A 28 -2.45 0.96 6.81
C ILE A 28 -1.12 1.41 6.22
N VAL A 29 -1.15 2.36 5.28
CA VAL A 29 0.07 3.01 4.79
C VAL A 29 0.68 3.85 5.91
N SER A 30 1.89 3.51 6.37
CA SER A 30 2.65 4.29 7.36
C SER A 30 3.71 5.19 6.73
N GLY A 31 4.11 4.93 5.47
CA GLY A 31 5.06 5.75 4.74
C GLY A 31 4.97 5.59 3.22
N ILE A 32 5.36 6.63 2.48
CA ILE A 32 5.44 6.61 1.02
C ILE A 32 6.84 7.05 0.63
N ASN A 33 7.51 6.28 -0.23
CA ASN A 33 8.82 6.60 -0.77
C ASN A 33 8.76 6.77 -2.29
N PRO A 34 8.67 8.01 -2.79
CA PRO A 34 8.61 8.29 -4.22
C PRO A 34 9.88 7.91 -4.99
N ASN A 35 11.04 7.89 -4.31
CA ASN A 35 12.33 7.61 -4.95
C ASN A 35 12.43 6.14 -5.35
N THR A 36 11.99 5.23 -4.46
CA THR A 36 11.95 3.78 -4.68
C THR A 36 10.64 3.30 -5.27
N LYS A 37 9.64 4.18 -5.40
CA LYS A 37 8.27 3.86 -5.81
C LYS A 37 7.65 2.77 -4.93
N SER A 38 7.86 2.88 -3.62
CA SER A 38 7.34 1.95 -2.63
C SER A 38 6.49 2.66 -1.58
N VAL A 39 5.73 1.87 -0.82
CA VAL A 39 5.11 2.27 0.43
C VAL A 39 5.53 1.34 1.54
N THR A 40 5.60 1.88 2.76
CA THR A 40 5.61 1.09 3.97
C THR A 40 4.17 0.96 4.46
N VAL A 41 3.75 -0.27 4.71
CA VAL A 41 2.44 -0.60 5.28
C VAL A 41 2.62 -1.26 6.63
N GLU A 42 1.67 -1.04 7.52
CA GLU A 42 1.64 -1.60 8.87
C GLU A 42 0.30 -2.24 9.17
N TRP A 43 0.33 -3.32 9.92
CA TRP A 43 -0.87 -4.00 10.42
C TRP A 43 -0.61 -4.59 11.80
N TYR A 44 -1.69 -4.84 12.54
CA TYR A 44 -1.63 -5.53 13.82
C TYR A 44 -2.01 -7.01 13.66
N GLU A 45 -1.19 -7.90 14.21
CA GLU A 45 -1.47 -9.34 14.24
C GLU A 45 -1.02 -9.89 15.60
N LYS A 46 -1.94 -10.52 16.35
CA LYS A 46 -1.66 -11.16 17.64
C LYS A 46 -0.98 -10.25 18.68
N GLY A 47 -1.36 -8.97 18.72
CA GLY A 47 -0.82 -8.00 19.68
C GLY A 47 0.51 -7.37 19.24
N GLU A 48 1.03 -7.71 18.06
CA GLU A 48 2.24 -7.14 17.50
C GLU A 48 1.93 -6.26 16.29
N ALA A 49 2.58 -5.10 16.21
CA ALA A 49 2.63 -4.32 14.99
C ALA A 49 3.67 -4.95 14.05
N LYS A 50 3.28 -5.15 12.80
CA LYS A 50 4.14 -5.65 11.72
C LYS A 50 4.19 -4.61 10.61
N GLY A 51 5.32 -4.57 9.90
CA GLY A 51 5.53 -3.66 8.79
C GLY A 51 6.17 -4.35 7.60
N LYS A 52 5.87 -3.87 6.40
CA LYS A 52 6.51 -4.33 5.15
C LYS A 52 6.60 -3.19 4.14
N GLU A 53 7.68 -3.16 3.39
CA GLU A 53 7.79 -2.32 2.19
C GLU A 53 7.24 -3.06 0.96
N ILE A 54 6.38 -2.39 0.20
CA ILE A 54 5.70 -2.94 -0.98
C ILE A 54 5.79 -1.93 -2.11
N GLU A 55 6.00 -2.42 -3.33
CA GLU A 55 5.99 -1.58 -4.53
C GLU A 55 4.61 -0.93 -4.75
N LEU A 56 4.60 0.34 -5.18
CA LEU A 56 3.37 1.09 -5.47
C LEU A 56 2.49 0.36 -6.49
N GLU A 57 3.10 -0.26 -7.51
CA GLU A 57 2.38 -0.98 -8.55
C GLU A 57 1.58 -2.15 -7.95
N ALA A 58 2.17 -2.94 -7.05
CA ALA A 58 1.50 -4.04 -6.37
C ALA A 58 0.32 -3.55 -5.52
N ILE A 59 0.47 -2.40 -4.83
CA ILE A 59 -0.63 -1.77 -4.10
C ILE A 59 -1.76 -1.41 -5.06
N PHE A 60 -1.49 -0.74 -6.17
CA PHE A 60 -2.53 -0.35 -7.12
C PHE A 60 -3.17 -1.55 -7.81
N GLN A 61 -2.44 -2.64 -8.06
CA GLN A 61 -2.99 -3.86 -8.66
C GLN A 61 -4.02 -4.52 -7.75
N LEU A 62 -3.73 -4.60 -6.45
CA LEU A 62 -4.62 -5.21 -5.47
C LEU A 62 -5.74 -4.26 -4.99
N ASN A 63 -5.50 -2.94 -5.09
CA ASN A 63 -6.43 -1.89 -4.66
C ASN A 63 -6.84 -1.02 -5.86
N PRO A 64 -7.64 -1.55 -6.80
CA PRO A 64 -8.00 -0.81 -8.01
C PRO A 64 -8.81 0.47 -7.73
N ASN A 65 -9.47 0.56 -6.58
CA ASN A 65 -10.20 1.74 -6.12
C ASN A 65 -9.30 2.95 -5.80
N LEU A 66 -7.99 2.74 -5.61
CA LEU A 66 -7.03 3.83 -5.35
C LEU A 66 -6.48 4.42 -6.66
N ARG A 67 -6.72 3.75 -7.79
CA ARG A 67 -6.46 4.29 -9.11
C ARG A 67 -7.58 5.27 -9.42
N LYS A 68 -7.28 6.56 -9.66
CA LYS A 68 -8.28 7.45 -10.25
C LYS A 68 -8.69 6.87 -11.60
N THR A 69 -9.99 6.71 -11.79
CA THR A 69 -10.57 6.55 -13.12
C THR A 69 -10.36 7.90 -13.83
N GLY A 70 -9.76 7.87 -15.02
CA GLY A 70 -9.42 9.07 -15.79
C GLY A 70 -10.63 9.93 -16.15
#